data_AF-A0A7S4G4J3-F1
#
_entry.id   AF-A0A7S4G4J3-F1
#
_cell.length_a   1.000
_cell.length_b   1.000
_cell.length_c   1.000
_cell.angle_alpha   90.00
_cell.angle_beta   90.00
_cell.angle_gamma   90.00
#
_symmetry.space_group_name_H-M   'P 1'
#
loop_
_entity.id
_entity.type
_entity.pdbx_description
1 polymer ?
#
loop_
_entity_poly.entity_id
_entity_poly.type
_entity_poly.pdbx_seq_one_letter_code
_entity_poly.pdbx_strand_id
1 'polypeptide(L)'
;FFFVSIFFSNPDTMPMNFVSLLLLLVLPYVVGKDVNAKGMKTAFLIIDVQHCFVPNGTLPVAGGDEVVGPINTILANRHFDLVVRTQDWHCADHVSFAAMHPGHAAFSSITLNYTVDGRLCDYPLYTHSKVNCSAADVNVSLSQTLWPEHCVINTTDADLLPSVAWPEDVVTVRKGYHCEVDSYSGFYNNGGFAATELQLLLQRHGINTVYIAGLATDYCVSYTAKDAARLHYETYIVMDASRAISSDTLITESIQWLELGVKQVNVSDVIAKDACVSFGYGPMMMMMEGTCAMVFGKEECEDTDGMVGGGKMFYRGMSCEVALAKHKEYRAAEERDKSRSTSAAFGNLHAASWRLPLLLTPPLVGLGVLIML
;
A
#
# COMPACT_ATOMS: atom_id res chain seq x y z
N PHE A 1 19.32 -12.07 29.04
CA PHE A 1 20.60 -12.80 29.05
C PHE A 1 21.43 -12.37 30.25
N PHE A 2 21.07 -12.87 31.42
CA PHE A 2 21.85 -12.86 32.65
C PHE A 2 21.79 -14.31 33.13
N PHE A 3 22.91 -14.85 33.61
CA PHE A 3 23.16 -16.27 33.92
C PHE A 3 23.40 -17.19 32.71
N VAL A 4 24.66 -17.27 32.25
CA VAL A 4 25.45 -18.51 32.22
C VAL A 4 26.93 -18.08 32.22
N SER A 5 27.47 -17.81 33.41
CA SER A 5 28.91 -17.82 33.63
C SER A 5 29.13 -18.74 34.81
N ILE A 6 29.69 -19.93 34.58
CA ILE A 6 30.42 -20.76 35.54
C ILE A 6 30.83 -22.07 34.82
N PHE A 7 32.13 -22.39 34.93
CA PHE A 7 32.87 -23.57 34.46
C PHE A 7 33.34 -23.63 32.99
N PHE A 8 34.52 -23.01 32.74
CA PHE A 8 35.51 -23.56 31.80
C PHE A 8 36.82 -23.77 32.55
N SER A 9 37.20 -25.03 32.75
CA SER A 9 38.55 -25.43 33.15
C SER A 9 38.82 -26.82 32.54
N ASN A 10 39.26 -26.79 31.28
CA ASN A 10 40.08 -27.77 30.55
C ASN A 10 39.64 -27.84 29.07
N PRO A 11 40.53 -27.53 28.10
CA PRO A 11 40.20 -27.53 26.67
C PRO A 11 40.24 -28.91 25.99
N ASP A 12 40.53 -30.00 26.70
CA ASP A 12 40.84 -31.30 26.05
C ASP A 12 39.74 -32.38 26.12
N THR A 13 38.52 -32.05 26.57
CA THR A 13 37.39 -33.00 26.52
C THR A 13 36.07 -32.30 26.18
N MET A 14 35.79 -32.08 24.91
CA MET A 14 34.40 -31.95 24.44
C MET A 14 34.14 -32.92 23.29
N PRO A 15 33.17 -33.84 23.42
CA PRO A 15 32.76 -34.68 22.31
C PRO A 15 32.09 -33.81 21.24
N MET A 16 32.39 -34.11 19.97
CA MET A 16 31.93 -33.49 18.72
C MET A 16 30.41 -33.24 18.56
N ASN A 17 29.58 -33.50 19.57
CA ASN A 17 28.12 -33.44 19.49
C ASN A 17 27.48 -32.17 20.10
N PHE A 18 28.20 -31.34 20.85
CA PHE A 18 27.60 -30.12 21.44
C PHE A 18 27.47 -28.96 20.46
N VAL A 19 28.44 -28.78 19.55
CA VAL A 19 28.38 -27.74 18.51
C VAL A 19 27.28 -28.07 17.50
N SER A 20 27.11 -29.33 17.12
CA SER A 20 26.03 -29.78 16.23
C SER A 20 24.64 -29.63 16.84
N LEU A 21 24.49 -29.88 18.14
CA LEU A 21 23.20 -29.72 18.84
C LEU A 21 22.82 -28.23 19.01
N LEU A 22 23.81 -27.37 19.27
CA LEU A 22 23.60 -25.91 19.33
C LEU A 22 23.27 -25.34 17.94
N LEU A 23 23.93 -25.81 16.87
CA LEU A 23 23.55 -25.45 15.50
C LEU A 23 22.13 -25.90 15.15
N LEU A 24 21.70 -27.10 15.55
CA LEU A 24 20.32 -27.57 15.30
C LEU A 24 19.25 -26.80 16.08
N LEU A 25 19.56 -26.31 17.28
CA LEU A 25 18.64 -25.51 18.09
C LEU A 25 18.58 -24.04 17.66
N VAL A 26 19.66 -23.52 17.04
CA VAL A 26 19.78 -22.12 16.61
C VAL A 26 19.47 -21.94 15.12
N LEU A 27 19.65 -22.95 14.27
CA LEU A 27 19.30 -22.91 12.84
C LEU A 27 17.84 -22.49 12.56
N PRO A 28 16.81 -22.97 13.28
CA PRO A 28 15.44 -22.48 13.07
C PRO A 28 15.18 -21.07 13.63
N TYR A 29 16.16 -20.45 14.29
CA TYR A 29 16.09 -19.07 14.83
C TYR A 29 16.97 -18.07 14.06
N VAL A 30 18.02 -18.52 13.37
CA VAL A 30 18.92 -17.67 12.55
C VAL A 30 18.60 -17.74 11.07
N VAL A 31 18.01 -18.85 10.59
CA VAL A 31 17.26 -18.85 9.35
C VAL A 31 15.88 -18.34 9.71
N GLY A 32 15.62 -17.06 9.43
CA GLY A 32 14.28 -16.51 9.50
C GLY A 32 13.33 -17.50 8.85
N LYS A 33 12.31 -17.95 9.59
CA LYS A 33 11.17 -18.57 8.94
C LYS A 33 10.68 -17.55 7.92
N ASP A 34 10.94 -17.79 6.64
CA ASP A 34 10.11 -17.27 5.56
C ASP A 34 8.71 -17.85 5.79
N VAL A 35 7.98 -17.21 6.69
CA VAL A 35 6.54 -17.34 6.80
C VAL A 35 5.99 -16.75 5.50
N ASN A 36 5.54 -17.64 4.61
CA ASN A 36 4.86 -17.34 3.36
C ASN A 36 5.72 -16.71 2.25
N ALA A 37 6.42 -17.55 1.48
CA ALA A 37 6.35 -17.42 0.02
C ALA A 37 5.00 -17.98 -0.49
N LYS A 38 3.87 -17.55 0.09
CA LYS A 38 2.59 -17.64 -0.61
C LYS A 38 2.70 -16.61 -1.73
N GLY A 39 2.47 -17.01 -2.97
CA GLY A 39 2.44 -16.07 -4.10
C GLY A 39 1.62 -14.83 -3.75
N MET A 40 2.08 -13.66 -4.21
CA MET A 40 1.39 -12.39 -4.00
C MET A 40 0.01 -12.49 -4.66
N LYS A 41 -1.04 -12.58 -3.83
CA LYS A 41 -2.41 -12.68 -4.32
C LYS A 41 -3.05 -11.32 -4.28
N THR A 42 -3.63 -10.93 -5.40
CA THR A 42 -4.06 -9.56 -5.64
C THR A 42 -5.58 -9.48 -5.78
N ALA A 43 -6.19 -8.45 -5.19
CA ALA A 43 -7.58 -8.12 -5.43
C ALA A 43 -7.73 -6.74 -6.07
N PHE A 44 -8.72 -6.59 -6.93
CA PHE A 44 -9.16 -5.29 -7.43
C PHE A 44 -10.48 -4.90 -6.74
N LEU A 45 -10.44 -3.82 -5.97
CA LEU A 45 -11.56 -3.27 -5.23
C LEU A 45 -12.10 -2.06 -6.01
N ILE A 46 -13.31 -2.19 -6.55
CA ILE A 46 -13.98 -1.15 -7.32
C ILE A 46 -15.06 -0.51 -6.44
N ILE A 47 -14.82 0.72 -6.01
CA ILE A 47 -15.57 1.38 -4.96
C ILE A 47 -16.68 2.23 -5.56
N ASP A 48 -17.92 1.89 -5.21
CA ASP A 48 -19.14 2.72 -5.36
C ASP A 48 -19.32 3.37 -6.75
N VAL A 49 -19.05 2.62 -7.82
CA VAL A 49 -19.31 3.06 -9.20
C VAL A 49 -20.81 2.88 -9.49
N GLN A 50 -21.62 3.77 -8.91
CA GLN A 50 -23.09 3.75 -8.88
C GLN A 50 -23.70 4.97 -9.59
N HIS A 51 -24.97 4.88 -9.95
CA HIS A 51 -25.72 5.98 -10.58
C HIS A 51 -25.73 7.26 -9.75
N CYS A 52 -25.87 7.15 -8.42
CA CYS A 52 -25.90 8.26 -7.48
C CYS A 52 -24.65 9.15 -7.52
N PHE A 53 -23.48 8.58 -7.86
CA PHE A 53 -22.19 9.28 -7.80
C PHE A 53 -21.69 9.81 -9.16
N VAL A 54 -22.45 9.62 -10.24
CA VAL A 54 -22.07 10.09 -11.58
C VAL A 54 -23.00 11.20 -12.07
N PRO A 55 -22.68 11.91 -13.17
CA PRO A 55 -23.55 12.96 -13.67
C PRO A 55 -25.02 12.51 -13.83
N ASN A 56 -25.94 13.37 -13.37
CA ASN A 56 -27.38 13.12 -13.24
C ASN A 56 -27.82 12.23 -12.06
N GLY A 57 -26.89 11.73 -11.25
CA GLY A 57 -27.19 11.13 -9.94
C GLY A 57 -27.57 12.15 -8.88
N THR A 58 -27.95 11.67 -7.70
CA THR A 58 -28.34 12.50 -6.56
C THR A 58 -27.18 13.14 -5.80
N LEU A 59 -25.97 12.57 -5.88
CA LEU A 59 -24.73 13.08 -5.30
C LEU A 59 -23.57 12.98 -6.32
N PRO A 60 -23.65 13.69 -7.46
CA PRO A 60 -22.71 13.51 -8.55
C PRO A 60 -21.31 13.97 -8.18
N VAL A 61 -20.32 13.11 -8.37
CA VAL A 61 -18.90 13.46 -8.39
C VAL A 61 -18.57 14.03 -9.77
N ALA A 62 -17.85 15.15 -9.83
CA ALA A 62 -17.47 15.76 -11.09
C ALA A 62 -16.60 14.80 -11.93
N GLY A 63 -17.07 14.49 -13.14
CA GLY A 63 -16.43 13.49 -14.02
C GLY A 63 -16.46 12.07 -13.46
N GLY A 64 -17.37 11.76 -12.54
CA GLY A 64 -17.44 10.45 -11.87
C GLY A 64 -17.64 9.28 -12.83
N ASP A 65 -18.30 9.49 -13.97
CA ASP A 65 -18.46 8.49 -15.04
C ASP A 65 -17.18 8.20 -15.82
N GLU A 66 -16.18 9.10 -15.79
CA GLU A 66 -14.92 8.93 -16.50
C GLU A 66 -14.05 7.80 -15.91
N VAL A 67 -14.34 7.33 -14.69
CA VAL A 67 -13.64 6.20 -14.06
C VAL A 67 -13.91 4.87 -14.76
N VAL A 68 -15.03 4.75 -15.48
CA VAL A 68 -15.49 3.49 -16.10
C VAL A 68 -14.49 2.96 -17.12
N GLY A 69 -13.98 3.84 -18.01
CA GLY A 69 -13.03 3.44 -19.06
C GLY A 69 -11.70 2.87 -18.51
N PRO A 70 -11.02 3.59 -17.61
CA PRO A 70 -9.86 3.11 -16.85
C PRO A 70 -10.10 1.78 -16.13
N ILE A 71 -11.23 1.64 -15.41
CA ILE A 71 -11.58 0.39 -14.70
C ILE A 71 -11.74 -0.77 -15.69
N ASN A 72 -12.47 -0.56 -16.79
CA ASN A 72 -12.63 -1.58 -17.84
C ASN A 72 -11.29 -1.96 -18.48
N THR A 73 -10.39 -0.99 -18.63
CA THR A 73 -9.03 -1.24 -19.15
C THR A 73 -8.26 -2.15 -18.21
N ILE A 74 -8.33 -1.93 -16.89
CA ILE A 74 -7.70 -2.80 -15.90
C ILE A 74 -8.29 -4.21 -15.95
N LEU A 75 -9.61 -4.32 -15.90
CA LEU A 75 -10.33 -5.61 -15.93
C LEU A 75 -10.00 -6.43 -17.19
N ALA A 76 -9.79 -5.78 -18.33
CA ALA A 76 -9.46 -6.45 -19.58
C ALA A 76 -7.99 -6.87 -19.71
N ASN A 77 -7.07 -6.21 -19.00
CA ASN A 77 -5.62 -6.35 -19.24
C ASN A 77 -4.83 -6.92 -18.05
N ARG A 78 -5.46 -7.09 -16.89
CA ARG A 78 -4.83 -7.67 -15.70
C ARG A 78 -5.73 -8.71 -15.05
N HIS A 79 -5.14 -9.87 -14.77
CA HIS A 79 -5.78 -10.87 -13.92
C HIS A 79 -5.62 -10.50 -12.43
N PHE A 80 -6.72 -10.63 -11.69
CA PHE A 80 -6.74 -10.53 -10.22
C PHE A 80 -7.29 -11.83 -9.65
N ASP A 81 -6.79 -12.25 -8.49
CA ASP A 81 -7.30 -13.43 -7.77
C ASP A 81 -8.72 -13.21 -7.21
N LEU A 82 -9.13 -11.95 -7.08
CA LEU A 82 -10.47 -11.55 -6.66
C LEU A 82 -10.80 -10.16 -7.20
N VAL A 83 -12.01 -9.99 -7.74
CA VAL A 83 -12.58 -8.67 -8.03
C VAL A 83 -13.78 -8.46 -7.10
N VAL A 84 -13.75 -7.38 -6.34
CA VAL A 84 -14.83 -6.98 -5.44
C VAL A 84 -15.32 -5.61 -5.86
N ARG A 85 -16.63 -5.42 -5.85
CA ARG A 85 -17.25 -4.11 -5.96
C ARG A 85 -17.97 -3.76 -4.67
N THR A 86 -17.84 -2.52 -4.22
CA THR A 86 -18.65 -2.03 -3.11
C THR A 86 -19.88 -1.29 -3.64
N GLN A 87 -20.90 -1.21 -2.81
CA GLN A 87 -22.14 -0.52 -3.12
C GLN A 87 -22.60 0.21 -1.85
N ASP A 88 -22.68 1.54 -1.89
CA ASP A 88 -23.39 2.32 -0.89
C ASP A 88 -24.88 2.01 -0.96
N TRP A 89 -25.47 1.73 0.19
CA TRP A 89 -26.77 1.06 0.27
C TRP A 89 -27.58 1.58 1.45
N HIS A 90 -27.97 2.84 1.40
CA HIS A 90 -28.55 3.57 2.53
C HIS A 90 -30.06 3.40 2.67
N CYS A 91 -30.54 3.23 3.90
CA CYS A 91 -31.96 3.39 4.18
C CYS A 91 -32.42 4.84 3.95
N ALA A 92 -33.73 5.05 3.73
CA ALA A 92 -34.27 6.38 3.41
C ALA A 92 -34.10 7.40 4.54
N ASP A 93 -33.97 6.92 5.78
CA ASP A 93 -33.81 7.68 7.02
C ASP A 93 -32.37 7.65 7.56
N HIS A 94 -31.39 7.39 6.70
CA HIS A 94 -29.99 7.23 7.08
C HIS A 94 -29.41 8.51 7.72
N VAL A 95 -28.62 8.33 8.79
CA VAL A 95 -28.05 9.41 9.60
C VAL A 95 -27.11 10.32 8.82
N SER A 96 -26.58 9.90 7.67
CA SER A 96 -25.73 10.75 6.84
C SER A 96 -26.53 11.77 6.01
N PHE A 97 -27.85 11.63 5.87
CA PHE A 97 -28.64 12.52 5.00
C PHE A 97 -29.06 13.79 5.72
N ALA A 98 -28.74 14.95 5.14
CA ALA A 98 -29.06 16.27 5.68
C ALA A 98 -30.57 16.47 5.94
N ALA A 99 -31.44 15.83 5.16
CA ALA A 99 -32.89 15.86 5.35
C ALA A 99 -33.32 15.33 6.74
N MET A 100 -32.50 14.47 7.35
CA MET A 100 -32.71 13.92 8.67
C MET A 100 -32.26 14.89 9.78
N HIS A 101 -31.66 16.04 9.46
CA HIS A 101 -31.08 16.95 10.45
C HIS A 101 -31.72 18.33 10.36
N PRO A 102 -32.83 18.60 11.06
CA PRO A 102 -33.49 19.90 11.02
C PRO A 102 -32.52 21.04 11.35
N GLY A 103 -32.40 21.99 10.43
CA GLY A 103 -31.50 23.15 10.57
C GLY A 103 -30.09 22.95 10.01
N HIS A 104 -29.76 21.78 9.48
CA HIS A 104 -28.50 21.52 8.81
C HIS A 104 -28.67 21.37 7.29
N ALA A 105 -27.65 21.77 6.55
CA ALA A 105 -27.63 21.67 5.08
C ALA A 105 -26.75 20.51 4.64
N ALA A 106 -26.98 20.01 3.40
CA ALA A 106 -26.02 19.13 2.75
C ALA A 106 -24.63 19.78 2.70
N PHE A 107 -23.60 18.95 2.78
CA PHE A 107 -22.18 19.27 2.87
C PHE A 107 -21.74 19.96 4.17
N SER A 108 -22.63 20.17 5.14
CA SER A 108 -22.24 20.60 6.49
C SER A 108 -21.76 19.42 7.35
N SER A 109 -21.07 19.71 8.46
CA SER A 109 -20.64 18.68 9.41
C SER A 109 -21.36 18.82 10.75
N ILE A 110 -21.68 17.68 11.35
CA ILE A 110 -22.25 17.58 12.69
C ILE A 110 -21.42 16.60 13.53
N THR A 111 -21.55 16.70 14.85
CA THR A 111 -20.99 15.69 15.76
C THR A 111 -22.06 14.69 16.14
N LEU A 112 -21.81 13.41 15.87
CA LEU A 112 -22.62 12.29 16.32
C LEU A 112 -21.92 11.58 17.47
N ASN A 113 -22.66 11.29 18.53
CA ASN A 113 -22.15 10.65 19.73
C ASN A 113 -22.65 9.22 19.83
N TYR A 114 -21.77 8.31 20.19
CA TYR A 114 -22.06 6.88 20.28
C TYR A 114 -21.61 6.31 21.61
N THR A 115 -22.35 5.32 22.08
CA THR A 115 -21.94 4.46 23.19
C THR A 115 -20.79 3.54 22.78
N VAL A 116 -20.18 2.87 23.75
CA VAL A 116 -19.10 1.90 23.50
C VAL A 116 -19.52 0.75 22.57
N ASP A 117 -20.80 0.38 22.58
CA ASP A 117 -21.38 -0.65 21.72
C ASP A 117 -21.95 -0.11 20.39
N GLY A 118 -21.66 1.15 20.05
CA GLY A 118 -22.01 1.74 18.76
C GLY A 118 -23.46 2.20 18.62
N ARG A 119 -24.18 2.39 19.72
CA ARG A 119 -25.55 2.95 19.68
C ARG A 119 -25.51 4.47 19.68
N LEU A 120 -26.33 5.08 18.84
CA LEU A 120 -26.41 6.53 18.68
C LEU A 120 -27.08 7.19 19.91
N CYS A 121 -26.41 8.18 20.49
CA CYS A 121 -26.85 8.93 21.66
C CYS A 121 -27.68 10.17 21.28
N ASP A 122 -28.86 10.33 21.90
CA ASP A 122 -29.64 11.58 22.00
C ASP A 122 -29.83 12.39 20.70
N TYR A 123 -29.93 11.69 19.57
CA TYR A 123 -30.09 12.26 18.24
C TYR A 123 -31.56 12.13 17.73
N PRO A 124 -32.09 12.96 16.80
CA PRO A 124 -33.52 13.14 16.62
C PRO A 124 -34.31 11.92 16.11
N LEU A 125 -35.63 12.08 16.13
CA LEU A 125 -36.75 11.12 16.21
C LEU A 125 -36.87 9.97 15.19
N TYR A 126 -36.01 9.87 14.18
CA TYR A 126 -36.20 8.95 13.04
C TYR A 126 -35.40 7.65 13.14
N THR A 127 -34.44 7.53 14.06
CA THR A 127 -33.69 6.28 14.23
C THR A 127 -34.40 5.32 15.18
N HIS A 128 -34.59 4.08 14.74
CA HIS A 128 -35.26 3.04 15.52
C HIS A 128 -34.42 2.53 16.71
N SER A 129 -33.12 2.86 16.78
CA SER A 129 -32.16 2.26 17.71
C SER A 129 -31.43 3.24 18.65
N LYS A 130 -32.02 4.42 18.93
CA LYS A 130 -31.37 5.41 19.82
C LYS A 130 -31.41 5.02 21.29
N VAL A 131 -30.43 5.53 22.04
CA VAL A 131 -30.36 5.44 23.49
C VAL A 131 -30.26 6.82 24.12
N ASN A 132 -30.92 6.97 25.27
CA ASN A 132 -30.77 8.17 26.09
C ASN A 132 -29.42 8.07 26.81
N CYS A 133 -28.51 8.98 26.51
CA CYS A 133 -27.16 8.96 27.05
C CYS A 133 -26.96 10.09 28.05
N SER A 134 -26.38 9.76 29.20
CA SER A 134 -25.69 10.76 29.99
C SER A 134 -24.33 11.09 29.34
N ALA A 135 -23.71 12.18 29.79
CA ALA A 135 -22.35 12.51 29.35
C ALA A 135 -21.32 11.40 29.64
N ALA A 136 -21.60 10.51 30.60
CA ALA A 136 -20.74 9.37 30.93
C ALA A 136 -20.92 8.18 29.98
N ASP A 137 -22.03 8.13 29.23
CA ASP A 137 -22.34 7.03 28.30
C ASP A 137 -21.72 7.26 26.90
N VAL A 138 -21.34 8.50 26.59
CA VAL A 138 -20.69 8.87 25.33
C VAL A 138 -19.23 8.39 25.34
N ASN A 139 -18.90 7.48 24.42
CA ASN A 139 -17.55 6.93 24.28
C ASN A 139 -16.84 7.39 23.01
N VAL A 140 -17.58 7.53 21.90
CA VAL A 140 -17.03 7.94 20.60
C VAL A 140 -17.83 9.11 20.06
N SER A 141 -17.13 10.17 19.65
CA SER A 141 -17.71 11.30 18.94
C SER A 141 -17.14 11.34 17.53
N LEU A 142 -18.00 11.23 16.53
CA LEU A 142 -17.62 11.26 15.12
C LEU A 142 -18.06 12.58 14.49
N SER A 143 -17.17 13.18 13.70
CA SER A 143 -17.55 14.26 12.79
C SER A 143 -18.18 13.65 11.54
N GLN A 144 -19.49 13.82 11.38
CA GLN A 144 -20.26 13.32 10.24
C GLN A 144 -20.49 14.45 9.25
N THR A 145 -20.05 14.27 8.00
CA THR A 145 -20.50 15.11 6.89
C THR A 145 -21.90 14.70 6.49
N LEU A 146 -22.80 15.68 6.35
CA LEU A 146 -24.16 15.46 5.89
C LEU A 146 -24.21 15.55 4.37
N TRP A 147 -24.98 14.68 3.75
CA TRP A 147 -25.10 14.55 2.31
C TRP A 147 -26.55 14.79 1.86
N PRO A 148 -26.78 15.13 0.59
CA PRO A 148 -28.09 14.90 -0.03
C PRO A 148 -28.50 13.43 0.14
N GLU A 149 -29.80 13.12 0.03
CA GLU A 149 -30.23 11.72 -0.07
C GLU A 149 -29.60 11.09 -1.32
N HIS A 150 -28.96 9.94 -1.16
CA HIS A 150 -28.25 9.26 -2.25
C HIS A 150 -28.19 7.76 -2.02
N CYS A 151 -28.06 7.01 -3.12
CA CYS A 151 -27.89 5.55 -3.12
C CYS A 151 -28.88 4.82 -2.19
N VAL A 152 -30.12 5.28 -2.17
CA VAL A 152 -31.17 4.75 -1.29
C VAL A 152 -31.55 3.33 -1.74
N ILE A 153 -31.70 2.42 -0.79
CA ILE A 153 -32.03 1.01 -1.01
C ILE A 153 -33.23 0.87 -1.97
N ASN A 154 -33.10 -0.06 -2.93
CA ASN A 154 -34.11 -0.38 -3.94
C ASN A 154 -34.48 0.78 -4.88
N THR A 155 -33.60 1.76 -5.06
CA THR A 155 -33.72 2.78 -6.11
C THR A 155 -32.74 2.51 -7.25
N THR A 156 -33.08 2.96 -8.45
CA THR A 156 -32.16 2.91 -9.61
C THR A 156 -30.90 3.75 -9.40
N ASP A 157 -31.01 4.77 -8.55
CA ASP A 157 -29.91 5.65 -8.18
C ASP A 157 -28.83 4.90 -7.38
N ALA A 158 -29.21 3.87 -6.61
CA ALA A 158 -28.29 3.01 -5.88
C ALA A 158 -27.66 1.90 -6.74
N ASP A 159 -28.15 1.67 -7.96
CA ASP A 159 -27.62 0.61 -8.80
C ASP A 159 -26.19 0.92 -9.28
N LEU A 160 -25.39 -0.14 -9.40
CA LEU A 160 -24.05 -0.08 -9.98
C LEU A 160 -24.15 0.19 -11.48
N LEU A 161 -23.20 0.95 -12.03
CA LEU A 161 -23.24 1.30 -13.44
C LEU A 161 -23.08 0.04 -14.32
N PRO A 162 -23.99 -0.19 -15.27
CA PRO A 162 -23.90 -1.33 -16.19
C PRO A 162 -22.81 -1.16 -17.25
N SER A 163 -22.24 0.03 -17.38
CA SER A 163 -21.15 0.35 -18.32
C SER A 163 -19.79 -0.17 -17.85
N VAL A 164 -19.64 -0.54 -16.57
CA VAL A 164 -18.47 -1.29 -16.10
C VAL A 164 -18.60 -2.74 -16.55
N ALA A 165 -17.55 -3.27 -17.17
CA ALA A 165 -17.47 -4.63 -17.67
C ALA A 165 -17.24 -5.62 -16.52
N TRP A 166 -18.23 -5.72 -15.63
CA TRP A 166 -18.19 -6.56 -14.43
C TRP A 166 -17.93 -8.03 -14.78
N PRO A 167 -16.90 -8.68 -14.18
CA PRO A 167 -16.73 -10.12 -14.28
C PRO A 167 -17.96 -10.88 -13.78
N GLU A 168 -18.24 -12.06 -14.34
CA GLU A 168 -19.40 -12.88 -13.93
C GLU A 168 -19.32 -13.31 -12.46
N ASP A 169 -18.12 -13.49 -11.92
CA ASP A 169 -17.84 -13.91 -10.55
C ASP A 169 -17.58 -12.74 -9.58
N VAL A 170 -17.87 -11.50 -10.00
CA VAL A 170 -17.67 -10.31 -9.15
C VAL A 170 -18.50 -10.41 -7.85
N VAL A 171 -17.84 -10.17 -6.72
CA VAL A 171 -18.51 -10.15 -5.42
C VAL A 171 -18.94 -8.73 -5.08
N THR A 172 -20.17 -8.56 -4.59
CA THR A 172 -20.68 -7.26 -4.14
C THR A 172 -20.68 -7.19 -2.62
N VAL A 173 -20.03 -6.17 -2.05
CA VAL A 173 -20.08 -5.84 -0.63
C VAL A 173 -20.89 -4.57 -0.45
N ARG A 174 -22.01 -4.65 0.25
CA ARG A 174 -22.83 -3.47 0.57
C ARG A 174 -22.36 -2.83 1.85
N LYS A 175 -22.40 -1.51 1.91
CA LYS A 175 -22.04 -0.71 3.08
C LYS A 175 -23.06 0.41 3.29
N GLY A 176 -23.06 1.00 4.49
CA GLY A 176 -23.95 2.13 4.82
C GLY A 176 -25.44 1.73 5.02
N TYR A 177 -25.74 0.44 5.19
CA TYR A 177 -27.12 -0.03 5.37
C TYR A 177 -27.62 0.04 6.83
N HIS A 178 -26.74 0.36 7.78
CA HIS A 178 -27.12 0.66 9.16
C HIS A 178 -27.51 2.14 9.27
N CYS A 179 -28.79 2.42 9.50
CA CYS A 179 -29.33 3.78 9.48
C CYS A 179 -28.68 4.73 10.47
N GLU A 180 -28.15 4.21 11.57
CA GLU A 180 -27.61 5.00 12.67
C GLU A 180 -26.11 5.30 12.54
N VAL A 181 -25.39 4.69 11.60
CA VAL A 181 -23.95 4.88 11.43
C VAL A 181 -23.53 4.73 9.98
N ASP A 182 -22.88 5.78 9.49
CA ASP A 182 -22.38 5.83 8.13
C ASP A 182 -21.16 4.91 7.91
N SER A 183 -20.85 4.57 6.66
CA SER A 183 -19.77 3.64 6.31
C SER A 183 -19.11 4.00 4.99
N TYR A 184 -18.09 4.85 5.04
CA TYR A 184 -17.28 5.15 3.86
C TYR A 184 -16.38 3.98 3.47
N SER A 185 -15.73 3.36 4.44
CA SER A 185 -14.84 2.23 4.19
C SER A 185 -15.62 1.00 3.76
N GLY A 186 -15.06 0.28 2.79
CA GLY A 186 -15.50 -1.06 2.44
C GLY A 186 -15.22 -2.09 3.53
N PHE A 187 -14.46 -1.78 4.59
CA PHE A 187 -14.10 -2.72 5.67
C PHE A 187 -14.93 -2.55 6.95
N TYR A 188 -15.15 -1.31 7.39
CA TYR A 188 -15.81 -0.99 8.66
C TYR A 188 -16.71 0.23 8.50
N ASN A 189 -17.74 0.32 9.34
CA ASN A 189 -18.47 1.59 9.48
C ASN A 189 -17.58 2.68 10.10
N ASN A 190 -17.97 3.95 9.97
CA ASN A 190 -17.16 5.10 10.34
C ASN A 190 -16.78 5.13 11.83
N GLY A 191 -17.55 4.45 12.68
CA GLY A 191 -17.25 4.29 14.11
C GLY A 191 -16.41 3.06 14.46
N GLY A 192 -16.13 2.17 13.50
CA GLY A 192 -15.43 0.90 13.74
C GLY A 192 -16.23 -0.11 14.57
N PHE A 193 -17.54 0.09 14.73
CA PHE A 193 -18.40 -0.76 15.56
C PHE A 193 -18.79 -2.07 14.88
N ALA A 194 -18.85 -2.06 13.55
CA ALA A 194 -19.21 -3.21 12.74
C ALA A 194 -18.29 -3.31 11.51
N ALA A 195 -17.92 -4.54 11.18
CA ALA A 195 -17.19 -4.89 9.97
C ALA A 195 -18.16 -5.31 8.86
N THR A 196 -17.79 -5.04 7.62
CA THR A 196 -18.41 -5.66 6.45
C THR A 196 -17.82 -7.06 6.20
N GLU A 197 -18.27 -7.73 5.15
CA GLU A 197 -17.74 -9.00 4.70
C GLU A 197 -16.40 -8.89 3.96
N LEU A 198 -15.97 -7.68 3.57
CA LEU A 198 -14.79 -7.48 2.71
C LEU A 198 -13.53 -8.12 3.30
N GLN A 199 -13.27 -7.91 4.59
CA GLN A 199 -12.09 -8.47 5.24
C GLN A 199 -12.08 -10.00 5.17
N LEU A 200 -13.21 -10.63 5.47
CA LEU A 200 -13.36 -12.08 5.46
C LEU A 200 -13.23 -12.65 4.05
N LEU A 201 -13.75 -11.95 3.04
CA LEU A 201 -13.59 -12.31 1.63
C LEU A 201 -12.12 -12.31 1.22
N LEU A 202 -11.39 -11.22 1.50
CA LEU A 202 -9.97 -11.11 1.18
C LEU A 202 -9.14 -12.18 1.89
N GLN A 203 -9.39 -12.40 3.18
CA GLN A 203 -8.70 -13.43 3.97
C GLN A 203 -8.96 -14.85 3.42
N ARG A 204 -10.20 -15.16 3.05
CA ARG A 204 -10.57 -16.48 2.49
C ARG A 204 -9.88 -16.75 1.15
N HIS A 205 -9.72 -15.71 0.33
CA HIS A 205 -9.00 -15.82 -0.95
C HIS A 205 -7.47 -15.79 -0.78
N GLY A 206 -6.99 -15.47 0.43
CA GLY A 206 -5.58 -15.35 0.76
C GLY A 206 -4.92 -14.13 0.13
N ILE A 207 -5.70 -13.06 -0.12
CA ILE A 207 -5.24 -11.80 -0.69
C ILE A 207 -4.26 -11.14 0.27
N ASN A 208 -3.18 -10.57 -0.26
CA ASN A 208 -2.23 -9.77 0.49
C ASN A 208 -1.94 -8.40 -0.17
N THR A 209 -2.43 -8.18 -1.38
CA THR A 209 -2.32 -6.90 -2.08
C THR A 209 -3.67 -6.47 -2.64
N VAL A 210 -4.02 -5.21 -2.47
CA VAL A 210 -5.26 -4.62 -2.98
C VAL A 210 -4.95 -3.42 -3.87
N TYR A 211 -5.62 -3.38 -5.03
CA TYR A 211 -5.69 -2.21 -5.90
C TYR A 211 -7.09 -1.64 -5.77
N ILE A 212 -7.20 -0.34 -5.54
CA ILE A 212 -8.46 0.33 -5.19
C ILE A 212 -8.71 1.45 -6.20
N ALA A 213 -9.88 1.46 -6.80
CA ALA A 213 -10.34 2.47 -7.76
C ALA A 213 -11.81 2.79 -7.53
N GLY A 214 -12.32 3.89 -8.09
CA GLY A 214 -13.73 4.24 -8.05
C GLY A 214 -14.02 5.60 -7.41
N LEU A 215 -15.12 5.70 -6.66
CA LEU A 215 -15.69 6.96 -6.19
C LEU A 215 -15.99 6.92 -4.68
N ALA A 216 -15.88 8.03 -3.95
CA ALA A 216 -15.02 9.18 -4.25
C ALA A 216 -13.61 8.93 -3.71
N THR A 217 -12.57 9.42 -4.40
CA THR A 217 -11.15 9.23 -4.04
C THR A 217 -10.87 9.67 -2.60
N ASP A 218 -11.43 10.80 -2.19
CA ASP A 218 -11.25 11.49 -0.91
C ASP A 218 -12.23 11.03 0.20
N TYR A 219 -13.12 10.08 -0.10
CA TYR A 219 -14.02 9.46 0.89
C TYR A 219 -13.93 7.94 0.82
N CYS A 220 -14.87 7.25 0.16
CA CYS A 220 -14.99 5.80 0.21
C CYS A 220 -13.71 5.08 -0.24
N VAL A 221 -13.06 5.55 -1.32
CA VAL A 221 -11.77 5.01 -1.78
C VAL A 221 -10.68 5.23 -0.73
N SER A 222 -10.55 6.46 -0.22
CA SER A 222 -9.56 6.77 0.82
C SER A 222 -9.75 5.94 2.08
N TYR A 223 -10.96 5.91 2.63
CA TYR A 223 -11.27 5.20 3.86
C TYR A 223 -11.02 3.70 3.70
N THR A 224 -11.42 3.12 2.57
CA THR A 224 -11.13 1.72 2.24
C THR A 224 -9.62 1.48 2.15
N ALA A 225 -8.86 2.37 1.52
CA ALA A 225 -7.41 2.25 1.40
C ALA A 225 -6.69 2.38 2.75
N LYS A 226 -7.09 3.34 3.59
CA LYS A 226 -6.53 3.52 4.92
C LYS A 226 -6.78 2.29 5.80
N ASP A 227 -7.98 1.72 5.75
CA ASP A 227 -8.28 0.50 6.50
C ASP A 227 -7.57 -0.73 5.95
N ALA A 228 -7.44 -0.86 4.63
CA ALA A 228 -6.63 -1.91 4.02
C ALA A 228 -5.16 -1.85 4.50
N ALA A 229 -4.57 -0.66 4.53
CA ALA A 229 -3.20 -0.47 5.02
C ALA A 229 -3.07 -0.78 6.52
N ARG A 230 -4.03 -0.35 7.35
CA ARG A 230 -4.07 -0.69 8.79
C ARG A 230 -4.22 -2.19 9.03
N LEU A 231 -4.88 -2.90 8.12
CA LEU A 231 -4.99 -4.36 8.10
C LEU A 231 -3.79 -5.06 7.45
N HIS A 232 -2.74 -4.30 7.12
CA HIS A 232 -1.47 -4.79 6.56
C HIS A 232 -1.60 -5.41 5.15
N TYR A 233 -2.60 -5.01 4.37
CA TYR A 233 -2.57 -5.25 2.94
C TYR A 233 -1.59 -4.29 2.28
N GLU A 234 -0.80 -4.79 1.34
CA GLU A 234 -0.09 -3.94 0.39
C GLU A 234 -1.14 -3.21 -0.45
N THR A 235 -1.18 -1.87 -0.35
CA THR A 235 -2.36 -1.09 -0.77
C THR A 235 -1.99 -0.06 -1.82
N TYR A 236 -2.70 -0.10 -2.94
CA TYR A 236 -2.54 0.81 -4.06
C TYR A 236 -3.87 1.52 -4.39
N ILE A 237 -3.84 2.85 -4.53
CA ILE A 237 -4.94 3.62 -5.12
C ILE A 237 -4.61 3.91 -6.58
N VAL A 238 -5.52 3.57 -7.49
CA VAL A 238 -5.40 3.83 -8.92
C VAL A 238 -6.01 5.20 -9.24
N MET A 239 -5.14 6.21 -9.36
CA MET A 239 -5.54 7.62 -9.35
C MET A 239 -6.31 8.04 -10.61
N ASP A 240 -5.86 7.61 -11.79
CA ASP A 240 -6.53 7.86 -13.06
C ASP A 240 -7.81 7.03 -13.27
N ALA A 241 -8.06 6.04 -12.40
CA ALA A 241 -9.31 5.28 -12.31
C ALA A 241 -10.19 5.71 -11.12
N SER A 242 -9.93 6.88 -10.53
CA SER A 242 -10.71 7.42 -9.40
C SER A 242 -11.03 8.91 -9.59
N ARG A 243 -12.06 9.42 -8.90
CA ARG A 243 -12.40 10.86 -8.87
C ARG A 243 -12.79 11.32 -7.47
N ALA A 244 -12.29 12.49 -7.07
CA ALA A 244 -12.55 13.10 -5.76
C ALA A 244 -13.75 14.06 -5.83
N ILE A 245 -14.42 14.27 -4.69
CA ILE A 245 -15.46 15.29 -4.54
C ILE A 245 -14.82 16.67 -4.50
N SER A 246 -13.74 16.85 -3.74
CA SER A 246 -13.02 18.13 -3.64
C SER A 246 -11.51 17.94 -3.60
N SER A 247 -10.79 18.95 -4.12
CA SER A 247 -9.33 18.99 -4.06
C SER A 247 -8.82 19.13 -2.63
N ASP A 248 -9.54 19.84 -1.77
CA ASP A 248 -9.06 20.19 -0.42
C ASP A 248 -9.07 18.96 0.51
N THR A 249 -10.15 18.19 0.43
CA THR A 249 -10.28 16.88 1.10
C THR A 249 -9.28 15.88 0.50
N LEU A 250 -9.11 15.85 -0.82
CA LEU A 250 -8.12 14.98 -1.47
C LEU A 250 -6.70 15.23 -0.98
N ILE A 251 -6.28 16.49 -0.83
CA ILE A 251 -4.96 16.83 -0.28
C ILE A 251 -4.81 16.29 1.14
N THR A 252 -5.82 16.49 1.99
CA THR A 252 -5.82 16.02 3.38
C THR A 252 -5.70 14.50 3.47
N GLU A 253 -6.42 13.78 2.62
CA GLU A 253 -6.38 12.32 2.55
C GLU A 253 -5.06 11.80 1.99
N SER A 254 -4.47 12.50 1.01
CA SER A 254 -3.19 12.11 0.42
C SER A 254 -2.02 12.11 1.41
N ILE A 255 -2.07 13.00 2.41
CA ILE A 255 -1.09 13.03 3.50
C ILE A 255 -1.22 11.78 4.37
N GLN A 256 -2.46 11.40 4.73
CA GLN A 256 -2.71 10.20 5.52
C GLN A 256 -2.31 8.91 4.78
N TRP A 257 -2.48 8.87 3.46
CA TRP A 257 -2.02 7.75 2.63
C TRP A 257 -0.52 7.54 2.74
N LEU A 258 0.26 8.63 2.66
CA LEU A 258 1.71 8.57 2.78
C LEU A 258 2.14 8.04 4.16
N GLU A 259 1.50 8.49 5.23
CA GLU A 259 1.78 8.03 6.61
C GLU A 259 1.47 6.55 6.81
N LEU A 260 0.43 6.04 6.15
CA LEU A 260 0.00 4.64 6.22
C LEU A 260 0.70 3.74 5.18
N GLY A 261 1.56 4.29 4.32
CA GLY A 261 2.24 3.53 3.27
C GLY A 261 1.35 3.12 2.09
N VAL A 262 0.20 3.76 1.91
CA VAL A 262 -0.68 3.58 0.74
C VAL A 262 0.02 4.20 -0.48
N LYS A 263 0.14 3.42 -1.55
CA LYS A 263 0.83 3.83 -2.78
C LYS A 263 -0.17 4.36 -3.80
N GLN A 264 0.21 5.42 -4.51
CA GLN A 264 -0.55 5.96 -5.62
C GLN A 264 0.05 5.44 -6.93
N VAL A 265 -0.80 4.91 -7.81
CA VAL A 265 -0.42 4.36 -9.12
C VAL A 265 -1.44 4.78 -10.18
N ASN A 266 -1.09 4.61 -11.44
CA ASN A 266 -2.00 4.78 -12.56
C ASN A 266 -2.33 3.43 -13.23
N VAL A 267 -3.35 3.39 -14.09
CA VAL A 267 -3.74 2.21 -14.89
C VAL A 267 -2.52 1.60 -15.57
N SER A 268 -1.63 2.41 -16.13
CA SER A 268 -0.40 1.95 -16.81
C SER A 268 0.52 1.13 -15.90
N ASP A 269 0.61 1.50 -14.61
CA ASP A 269 1.44 0.79 -13.64
C ASP A 269 0.79 -0.53 -13.22
N VAL A 270 -0.55 -0.54 -13.15
CA VAL A 270 -1.35 -1.72 -12.80
C VAL A 270 -1.27 -2.76 -13.91
N ILE A 271 -1.51 -2.38 -15.17
CA ILE A 271 -1.55 -3.33 -16.30
C ILE A 271 -0.17 -3.68 -16.84
N ALA A 272 0.90 -3.11 -16.30
CA ALA A 272 2.27 -3.44 -16.71
C ALA A 272 2.57 -4.92 -16.40
N LYS A 273 2.44 -5.78 -17.42
CA LYS A 273 2.72 -7.23 -17.37
C LYS A 273 4.01 -7.51 -16.61
N ASP A 274 3.93 -8.33 -15.56
CA ASP A 274 4.98 -8.57 -14.57
C ASP A 274 6.40 -8.52 -15.13
N ALA A 275 7.26 -7.78 -14.44
CA ALA A 275 8.63 -7.57 -14.84
C ALA A 275 9.39 -8.88 -14.88
N CYS A 276 10.16 -9.10 -15.94
CA CYS A 276 11.30 -10.01 -15.98
C CYS A 276 12.10 -9.88 -14.64
N VAL A 277 11.93 -10.84 -13.70
CA VAL A 277 12.66 -10.88 -12.41
C VAL A 277 13.88 -11.76 -12.60
N SER A 278 15.08 -11.22 -12.45
CA SER A 278 16.29 -12.06 -12.40
C SER A 278 16.47 -12.60 -10.97
N PHE A 279 16.28 -13.90 -10.76
CA PHE A 279 16.87 -14.56 -9.60
C PHE A 279 18.30 -14.98 -9.95
N GLY A 280 19.27 -14.31 -9.35
CA GLY A 280 20.66 -14.76 -9.36
C GLY A 280 20.88 -15.86 -8.33
N TYR A 281 21.55 -16.93 -8.76
CA TYR A 281 22.04 -18.10 -8.01
C TYR A 281 21.06 -19.25 -7.76
N GLY A 282 20.85 -20.07 -8.80
CA GLY A 282 20.37 -21.45 -8.70
C GLY A 282 19.87 -21.99 -10.05
N PRO A 283 20.00 -23.29 -10.35
CA PRO A 283 19.50 -23.89 -11.58
C PRO A 283 18.00 -24.16 -11.45
N MET A 284 17.17 -23.11 -11.40
CA MET A 284 15.72 -23.26 -11.42
C MET A 284 15.15 -22.36 -12.52
N MET A 285 14.75 -23.01 -13.62
CA MET A 285 14.13 -22.38 -14.79
C MET A 285 12.67 -22.04 -14.50
N MET A 286 12.25 -20.82 -14.83
CA MET A 286 10.84 -20.48 -15.04
C MET A 286 10.70 -19.74 -16.38
N MET A 287 9.63 -20.10 -17.12
CA MET A 287 9.24 -19.46 -18.38
C MET A 287 8.57 -18.13 -18.06
N MET A 288 8.91 -17.06 -18.79
CA MET A 288 8.23 -15.76 -18.66
C MET A 288 7.63 -15.39 -20.01
N GLU A 289 6.41 -14.84 -20.02
CA GLU A 289 5.75 -14.29 -21.20
C GLU A 289 5.92 -12.75 -21.22
N GLY A 290 6.49 -12.21 -22.30
CA GLY A 290 6.63 -10.76 -22.54
C GLY A 290 7.88 -10.40 -23.37
N THR A 291 7.81 -9.30 -24.14
CA THR A 291 8.96 -8.81 -24.93
C THR A 291 9.98 -8.12 -24.01
N CYS A 292 11.19 -8.68 -23.91
CA CYS A 292 12.30 -8.12 -23.13
C CYS A 292 13.47 -7.81 -24.10
N ALA A 293 13.97 -6.56 -24.08
CA ALA A 293 15.12 -6.15 -24.90
C ALA A 293 16.43 -6.36 -24.12
N MET A 294 17.35 -7.07 -24.76
CA MET A 294 18.70 -7.28 -24.26
C MET A 294 19.64 -6.26 -24.84
N VAL A 295 20.55 -5.70 -24.03
CA VAL A 295 21.69 -4.93 -24.53
C VAL A 295 22.98 -5.68 -24.24
N PHE A 296 23.71 -6.07 -25.29
CA PHE A 296 25.06 -6.63 -25.22
C PHE A 296 26.07 -5.49 -25.41
N GLY A 297 26.75 -5.09 -24.34
CA GLY A 297 27.81 -4.08 -24.45
C GLY A 297 27.31 -2.69 -24.88
N LYS A 298 28.08 -1.98 -25.70
CA LYS A 298 27.86 -0.54 -25.97
C LYS A 298 26.85 -0.24 -27.09
N GLU A 299 26.69 -1.15 -28.06
CA GLU A 299 25.95 -0.86 -29.29
C GLU A 299 25.08 -2.02 -29.80
N GLU A 300 25.10 -3.18 -29.15
CA GLU A 300 24.36 -4.35 -29.62
C GLU A 300 23.14 -4.57 -28.73
N CYS A 301 21.99 -4.84 -29.33
CA CYS A 301 20.79 -5.26 -28.63
C CYS A 301 20.02 -6.31 -29.42
N GLU A 302 19.19 -7.08 -28.74
CA GLU A 302 18.32 -8.08 -29.36
C GLU A 302 16.98 -8.12 -28.61
N ASP A 303 15.89 -8.17 -29.36
CA ASP A 303 14.56 -8.42 -28.81
C ASP A 303 14.43 -9.93 -28.60
N THR A 304 14.20 -10.36 -27.37
CA THR A 304 14.14 -11.79 -27.02
C THR A 304 12.81 -12.14 -26.37
N ASP A 305 12.23 -13.28 -26.77
CA ASP A 305 11.03 -13.88 -26.16
C ASP A 305 11.39 -14.90 -25.05
N GLY A 306 12.64 -14.88 -24.54
CA GLY A 306 13.07 -15.70 -23.41
C GLY A 306 14.55 -16.16 -23.40
N MET A 307 14.92 -16.77 -22.25
CA MET A 307 16.17 -17.45 -21.83
C MET A 307 17.53 -16.78 -22.07
N VAL A 308 18.14 -16.21 -21.01
CA VAL A 308 19.53 -15.73 -21.11
C VAL A 308 20.26 -15.68 -19.77
N GLY A 309 21.51 -16.17 -19.74
CA GLY A 309 22.38 -16.18 -18.56
C GLY A 309 23.55 -15.19 -18.62
N GLY A 310 23.99 -14.76 -17.42
CA GLY A 310 25.32 -14.21 -17.13
C GLY A 310 25.62 -12.76 -17.59
N GLY A 311 25.70 -11.83 -16.64
CA GLY A 311 26.48 -10.58 -16.78
C GLY A 311 25.95 -9.46 -17.69
N LYS A 312 24.68 -9.47 -18.08
CA LYS A 312 24.08 -8.52 -19.06
C LYS A 312 23.04 -7.59 -18.43
N MET A 313 22.84 -6.40 -19.00
CA MET A 313 21.79 -5.45 -18.60
C MET A 313 20.52 -5.63 -19.45
N PHE A 314 19.36 -5.59 -18.79
CA PHE A 314 18.07 -5.89 -19.37
C PHE A 314 17.14 -4.67 -19.29
N TYR A 315 16.42 -4.39 -20.38
CA TYR A 315 15.50 -3.27 -20.50
C TYR A 315 14.08 -3.78 -20.82
N ARG A 316 13.17 -3.60 -19.86
CA ARG A 316 11.79 -4.17 -19.88
C ARG A 316 10.85 -3.32 -20.76
N GLY A 317 10.04 -3.97 -21.60
CA GLY A 317 8.92 -3.32 -22.31
C GLY A 317 9.34 -2.24 -23.30
N MET A 318 10.59 -2.28 -23.74
CA MET A 318 11.17 -1.37 -24.72
C MET A 318 11.65 -2.20 -25.90
N SER A 319 11.58 -1.66 -27.12
CA SER A 319 12.30 -2.26 -28.24
C SER A 319 13.80 -2.13 -28.01
N CYS A 320 14.58 -3.02 -28.62
CA CYS A 320 16.04 -2.97 -28.71
C CYS A 320 16.58 -1.55 -28.95
N GLU A 321 16.03 -0.81 -29.90
CA GLU A 321 16.46 0.56 -30.21
C GLU A 321 16.30 1.52 -29.02
N VAL A 322 15.15 1.48 -28.35
CA VAL A 322 14.85 2.33 -27.19
C VAL A 322 15.67 1.91 -25.96
N ALA A 323 15.86 0.61 -25.77
CA ALA A 323 16.71 0.05 -24.72
C ALA A 323 18.17 0.49 -24.89
N LEU A 324 18.68 0.48 -26.12
CA LEU A 324 20.05 0.87 -26.42
C LEU A 324 20.30 2.35 -26.17
N ALA A 325 19.36 3.22 -26.54
CA ALA A 325 19.43 4.65 -26.23
C ALA A 325 19.52 4.89 -24.72
N LYS A 326 18.67 4.23 -23.94
CA LYS A 326 18.66 4.32 -22.48
C LYS A 326 19.93 3.75 -21.84
N HIS A 327 20.51 2.68 -22.39
CA HIS A 327 21.79 2.14 -21.94
C HIS A 327 22.95 3.11 -22.16
N LYS A 328 22.97 3.79 -23.32
CA LYS A 328 23.98 4.82 -23.63
C LYS A 328 23.90 6.00 -22.65
N GLU A 329 22.70 6.45 -22.30
CA GLU A 329 22.50 7.49 -21.29
C GLU A 329 23.02 7.09 -19.91
N TYR A 330 22.70 5.87 -19.46
CA TYR A 330 23.18 5.35 -18.18
C TYR A 330 24.71 5.30 -18.11
N ARG A 331 25.36 4.79 -19.15
CA ARG A 331 26.83 4.71 -19.22
C ARG A 331 27.48 6.10 -19.28
N ALA A 332 26.87 7.04 -20.01
CA ALA A 332 27.32 8.44 -20.02
C ALA A 332 27.13 9.12 -18.66
N ALA A 333 26.13 8.73 -17.86
CA ALA A 333 25.96 9.19 -16.48
C ALA A 333 27.04 8.59 -15.56
N GLU A 334 27.33 7.29 -15.69
CA GLU A 334 28.36 6.58 -14.92
C GLU A 334 29.78 7.15 -15.19
N GLU A 335 30.09 7.49 -16.44
CA GLU A 335 31.34 8.13 -16.83
C GLU A 335 31.44 9.58 -16.31
N ARG A 336 30.32 10.32 -16.26
CA ARG A 336 30.25 11.65 -15.64
C ARG A 336 30.46 11.59 -14.13
N ASP A 337 29.95 10.57 -13.46
CA ASP A 337 30.10 10.42 -12.01
C ASP A 337 31.54 9.99 -11.64
N LYS A 338 32.15 9.12 -12.46
CA LYS A 338 33.58 8.79 -12.37
C LYS A 338 34.48 9.99 -12.62
N SER A 339 34.14 10.89 -13.55
CA SER A 339 34.93 12.11 -13.80
C SER A 339 34.76 13.17 -12.70
N ARG A 340 33.60 13.20 -12.03
CA ARG A 340 33.35 14.06 -10.86
C ARG A 340 34.10 13.57 -9.61
N SER A 341 34.17 12.25 -9.42
CA SER A 341 34.97 11.59 -8.38
C SER A 341 36.47 11.86 -8.54
N THR A 342 37.00 11.79 -9.77
CA THR A 342 38.42 12.09 -10.03
C THR A 342 38.72 13.59 -9.93
N SER A 343 37.80 14.47 -10.32
CA SER A 343 37.90 15.93 -10.09
C SER A 343 37.95 16.30 -8.60
N ALA A 344 37.16 15.63 -7.75
CA ALA A 344 37.18 15.85 -6.30
C ALA A 344 38.48 15.33 -5.65
N ALA A 345 39.09 14.28 -6.20
CA ALA A 345 40.38 13.77 -5.74
C ALA A 345 41.56 14.67 -6.13
N PHE A 346 41.53 15.32 -7.30
CA PHE A 346 42.60 16.23 -7.75
C PHE A 346 42.51 17.64 -7.15
N GLY A 347 41.32 18.11 -6.73
CA GLY A 347 41.15 19.41 -6.06
C GLY A 347 41.79 19.50 -4.66
N ASN A 348 41.96 18.35 -3.97
CA ASN A 348 42.52 18.30 -2.62
C ASN A 348 44.04 18.10 -2.55
N LEU A 349 44.74 17.98 -3.69
CA LEU A 349 46.18 17.75 -3.74
C LEU A 349 47.03 19.04 -3.94
N HIS A 350 46.40 20.21 -4.08
CA HIS A 350 47.12 21.49 -4.27
C HIS A 350 47.22 22.39 -3.02
N ALA A 351 46.74 21.95 -1.86
CA ALA A 351 46.75 22.75 -0.63
C ALA A 351 47.46 22.05 0.54
N ALA A 352 48.69 21.57 0.36
CA ALA A 352 49.53 21.15 1.47
C ALA A 352 51.02 21.33 1.13
N SER A 353 51.52 22.55 1.32
CA SER A 353 52.93 22.88 1.13
C SER A 353 53.52 23.44 2.43
N TRP A 354 54.36 22.61 3.07
CA TRP A 354 55.47 22.91 3.98
C TRP A 354 55.24 23.62 5.32
N ARG A 355 55.59 22.92 6.40
CA ARG A 355 56.57 23.35 7.43
C ARG A 355 56.94 22.18 8.35
N LEU A 356 58.17 21.69 8.21
CA LEU A 356 58.93 21.03 9.29
C LEU A 356 59.92 22.10 9.84
N PRO A 357 60.41 22.04 11.09
CA PRO A 357 61.48 21.07 11.35
C PRO A 357 61.73 20.58 12.81
N LEU A 358 62.53 19.51 12.90
CA LEU A 358 63.69 19.27 13.80
C LEU A 358 63.47 18.97 15.31
N LEU A 359 63.79 17.74 15.75
CA LEU A 359 65.02 17.36 16.51
C LEU A 359 64.89 16.03 17.31
N LEU A 360 65.91 15.18 17.11
CA LEU A 360 66.63 14.31 18.07
C LEU A 360 65.92 13.20 18.88
N THR A 361 66.36 11.96 18.59
CA THR A 361 66.39 10.75 19.44
C THR A 361 67.52 10.83 20.51
N PRO A 362 67.79 9.88 21.45
CA PRO A 362 67.18 8.56 21.82
C PRO A 362 67.11 8.38 23.39
N PRO A 363 67.29 7.20 24.05
CA PRO A 363 66.30 6.12 24.27
C PRO A 363 66.19 5.55 25.72
N LEU A 364 65.23 4.61 25.89
CA LEU A 364 65.23 3.39 26.75
C LEU A 364 64.94 3.42 28.27
N VAL A 365 64.36 2.27 28.70
CA VAL A 365 64.08 1.75 30.08
C VAL A 365 62.79 2.31 30.72
N GLY A 366 61.85 1.57 31.30
CA GLY A 366 61.65 0.16 31.61
C GLY A 366 60.50 0.04 32.64
N LEU A 367 59.95 -1.16 32.80
CA LEU A 367 59.09 -1.66 33.89
C LEU A 367 57.75 -0.97 34.24
N GLY A 368 56.66 -1.70 33.94
CA GLY A 368 55.70 -2.26 34.91
C GLY A 368 55.07 -1.37 36.00
N VAL A 369 53.73 -1.30 36.00
CA VAL A 369 52.86 -0.93 37.14
C VAL A 369 51.53 -1.66 36.92
N LEU A 370 51.18 -2.73 37.63
CA LEU A 370 50.72 -2.87 39.02
C LEU A 370 49.51 -2.00 39.40
N ILE A 371 48.40 -2.70 39.56
CA ILE A 371 47.09 -2.32 40.10
C ILE A 371 47.21 -1.73 41.52
N MET A 372 46.45 -0.66 41.78
CA MET A 372 45.77 -0.26 43.04
C MET A 372 45.06 1.08 42.72
N LEU A 373 43.79 1.34 43.01
CA LEU A 373 42.84 0.91 44.05
C LEU A 373 41.43 0.84 43.48
#